data_AF-A0A7C7KY09-F1
#
_entry.id   AF-A0A7C7KY09-F1
#
_cell.length_a   1.000
_cell.length_b   1.000
_cell.length_c   1.000
_cell.angle_alpha   90.00
_cell.angle_beta   90.00
_cell.angle_gamma   90.00
#
_symmetry.space_group_name_H-M   'P 1'
#
loop_
_entity.id
_entity.type
_entity.pdbx_description
1 polymer ?
#
loop_
_entity_poly.entity_id
_entity_poly.type
_entity_poly.pdbx_seq_one_letter_code
_entity_poly.pdbx_strand_id
1 'polypeptide(L)'
;MMEKYGVQGSLYWSTTYWAARGKPRNPWEDPASYSPTGGFWGNGDGFLLYPPRRDVPTEPVIEGPVDSIRWELLREGLEDREYFWTLRQVLKRAEVILRRATGERRYRLERAIARARKALKLPSKLAKSLTEWNRDPKAIYRARNEVAMAIEALNEAI
;
A
#
# COMPACT_ATOMS: atom_id res chain seq x y z
N MET A 1 -5.98 3.17 -4.34
CA MET A 1 -5.88 4.16 -5.45
C MET A 1 -5.00 3.67 -6.59
N MET A 2 -3.71 3.42 -6.35
CA MET A 2 -2.76 3.00 -7.38
C MET A 2 -3.27 1.86 -8.26
N GLU A 3 -3.76 0.79 -7.61
CA GLU A 3 -4.31 -0.38 -8.30
C GLU A 3 -5.46 -0.05 -9.27
N LYS A 4 -6.40 0.81 -8.86
CA LYS A 4 -7.52 1.23 -9.73
C LYS A 4 -7.04 1.91 -11.01
N TYR A 5 -6.00 2.74 -10.91
CA TYR A 5 -5.49 3.55 -12.01
C TYR A 5 -4.30 2.90 -12.72
N GLY A 6 -3.95 1.65 -12.40
CA GLY A 6 -2.80 0.96 -13.00
C GLY A 6 -1.44 1.56 -12.65
N VAL A 7 -1.35 2.40 -11.61
CA VAL A 7 -0.09 3.02 -11.17
C VAL A 7 0.79 1.98 -10.49
N GLN A 8 2.06 1.90 -10.88
CA GLN A 8 2.95 0.81 -10.48
C GLN A 8 3.74 1.05 -9.20
N GLY A 9 3.88 2.31 -8.78
CA GLY A 9 4.64 2.67 -7.57
C GLY A 9 4.15 3.96 -6.94
N SER A 10 4.75 4.33 -5.81
CA SER A 10 4.51 5.59 -5.13
C SER A 10 5.83 6.36 -5.06
N LEU A 11 5.78 7.65 -5.36
CA LEU A 11 6.89 8.57 -5.18
C LEU A 11 6.52 9.56 -4.09
N TYR A 12 7.37 9.65 -3.08
CA TYR A 12 7.28 10.65 -2.02
C TYR A 12 8.62 11.38 -1.96
N TRP A 13 8.60 12.71 -1.96
CA TRP A 13 9.78 13.51 -2.28
C TRP A 13 10.88 13.44 -1.21
N SER A 14 10.51 13.22 0.05
CA SER A 14 11.45 12.91 1.13
C SER A 14 10.72 12.22 2.28
N THR A 15 11.38 11.30 2.98
CA THR A 15 10.85 10.63 4.17
C THR A 15 11.51 11.09 5.46
N THR A 16 12.60 11.86 5.37
CA THR A 16 13.45 12.28 6.49
C THR A 16 13.89 13.74 6.39
N TYR A 17 13.03 14.62 5.85
CA TYR A 17 13.27 16.05 5.81
C TYR A 17 13.10 16.67 7.21
N TRP A 18 14.11 16.49 8.05
CA TRP A 18 14.18 17.03 9.42
C TRP A 18 14.90 18.39 9.45
N ALA A 19 14.62 19.23 8.47
CA ALA A 19 15.25 20.55 8.33
C ALA A 19 14.19 21.63 8.12
N ALA A 20 14.55 22.87 8.43
CA ALA A 20 13.80 24.06 8.05
C ALA A 20 14.76 25.22 7.79
N ARG A 21 14.51 25.98 6.71
CA ARG A 21 15.35 27.13 6.32
C ARG A 21 16.85 26.80 6.24
N GLY A 22 17.17 25.58 5.78
CA GLY A 22 18.54 25.07 5.67
C GLY A 22 19.23 24.70 6.99
N LYS A 23 18.49 24.63 8.10
CA LYS A 23 19.01 24.24 9.43
C LYS A 23 18.33 22.98 9.94
N PRO A 24 19.02 22.15 10.76
CA PRO A 24 18.39 21.04 11.46
C PRO A 24 17.20 21.51 12.31
N ARG A 25 16.15 20.69 12.36
CA ARG A 25 14.92 20.94 13.11
C ARG A 25 14.49 19.64 13.79
N ASN A 26 13.91 19.74 14.99
CA ASN A 26 13.40 18.58 15.70
C ASN A 26 11.95 18.24 15.29
N PRO A 27 11.70 17.17 14.51
CA PRO A 27 10.35 16.78 14.11
C PRO A 27 9.49 16.26 15.26
N TRP A 28 10.08 15.90 16.40
CA TRP A 28 9.34 15.46 17.58
C TRP A 28 8.61 16.60 18.31
N GLU A 29 9.11 17.83 18.18
CA GLU A 29 8.57 19.00 18.86
C GLU A 29 7.78 19.91 17.92
N ASP A 30 8.17 19.95 16.65
CA ASP A 30 7.53 20.76 15.63
C ASP A 30 7.04 19.85 14.47
N PRO A 31 5.74 19.77 14.18
CA PRO A 31 5.26 18.99 13.06
C PRO A 31 5.40 19.73 11.72
N ALA A 32 5.72 21.03 11.70
CA ALA A 32 5.71 21.84 10.49
C ALA A 32 6.91 21.56 9.57
N SER A 33 6.63 21.57 8.28
CA SER A 33 7.63 21.59 7.21
C SER A 33 7.65 22.92 6.51
N TYR A 34 8.84 23.36 6.15
CA TYR A 34 9.09 24.65 5.54
C TYR A 34 9.98 24.50 4.31
N SER A 35 9.74 25.34 3.31
CA SER A 35 10.64 25.48 2.17
C SER A 35 12.03 25.97 2.60
N PRO A 36 13.05 25.83 1.74
CA PRO A 36 14.35 26.46 1.96
C PRO A 36 14.25 27.99 2.20
N THR A 37 13.25 28.64 1.60
CA THR A 37 12.96 30.08 1.77
C THR A 37 12.05 30.40 2.97
N GLY A 38 11.62 29.39 3.73
CA GLY A 38 10.84 29.55 4.96
C GLY A 38 9.32 29.58 4.81
N GLY A 39 8.78 29.27 3.62
CA GLY A 39 7.34 29.14 3.39
C GLY A 39 6.79 27.83 3.96
N PHE A 40 5.64 27.86 4.61
CA PHE A 40 5.02 26.67 5.20
C PHE A 40 4.47 25.71 4.12
N TRP A 41 4.90 24.45 4.16
CA TRP A 41 4.43 23.40 3.26
C TRP A 41 3.33 22.53 3.87
N GLY A 42 3.27 22.44 5.19
CA GLY A 42 2.29 21.62 5.88
C GLY A 42 2.90 20.83 7.02
N ASN A 43 2.05 20.26 7.86
CA ASN A 43 2.49 19.40 8.94
C ASN A 43 2.82 18.00 8.44
N GLY A 44 4.02 17.50 8.75
CA GLY A 44 4.48 16.17 8.38
C GLY A 44 4.89 16.01 6.92
N ASP A 45 4.91 17.08 6.12
CA ASP A 45 5.33 17.00 4.72
C ASP A 45 6.84 16.76 4.60
N GLY A 46 7.28 15.83 3.76
CA GLY A 46 8.71 15.50 3.63
C GLY A 46 9.30 14.67 4.77
N PHE A 47 8.53 14.33 5.79
CA PHE A 47 8.99 13.38 6.81
C PHE A 47 7.88 12.41 7.22
N LEU A 48 8.12 11.13 6.94
CA LEU A 48 7.29 9.99 7.36
C LEU A 48 7.98 9.15 8.44
N LEU A 49 9.29 9.31 8.56
CA LEU A 49 10.15 8.67 9.53
C LEU A 49 10.66 9.74 10.51
N TYR A 50 10.80 9.37 11.78
CA TYR A 50 11.31 10.24 12.82
C TYR A 50 12.71 9.80 13.28
N PRO A 51 13.55 10.72 13.80
CA PRO A 51 14.82 10.35 14.40
C PRO A 51 14.64 9.35 15.54
N PRO A 52 15.59 8.42 15.77
CA PRO A 52 15.51 7.43 16.85
C PRO A 52 15.38 8.06 18.25
N ARG A 53 15.97 9.24 18.44
CA ARG A 53 15.96 9.98 19.70
C ARG A 53 15.10 11.24 19.55
N ARG A 54 14.41 11.60 20.63
CA ARG A 54 13.57 12.81 20.68
C ARG A 54 14.40 14.07 20.80
N ASP A 55 15.45 14.01 21.59
CA ASP A 55 16.41 15.10 21.77
C ASP A 55 17.59 14.92 20.82
N VAL A 56 18.25 16.04 20.48
CA VAL A 56 19.48 16.01 19.68
C VAL A 56 20.57 15.32 20.51
N PRO A 57 21.12 14.18 20.03
CA PRO A 57 22.08 13.43 20.81
C PRO A 57 23.43 14.15 20.83
N THR A 58 24.17 14.00 21.94
CA THR A 58 25.54 14.52 22.09
C THR A 58 26.59 13.58 21.52
N GLU A 59 26.23 12.32 21.31
CA GLU A 59 27.09 11.25 20.77
C GLU A 59 26.40 10.62 19.54
N PRO A 60 27.16 9.98 18.64
CA PRO A 60 26.58 9.25 17.51
C PRO A 60 25.57 8.19 17.95
N VAL A 61 24.40 8.16 17.29
CA VAL A 61 23.32 7.19 17.55
C VAL A 61 23.31 6.14 16.45
N ILE A 62 23.42 4.86 16.83
CA ILE A 62 23.36 3.70 15.92
C ILE A 62 22.03 2.98 16.12
N GLU A 63 20.93 3.65 15.74
CA GLU A 63 19.57 3.12 15.81
C GLU A 63 18.79 3.54 14.57
N GLY A 64 17.85 2.68 14.13
CA GLY A 64 16.98 2.97 13.01
C GLY A 64 15.97 4.09 13.34
N PRO A 65 15.38 4.74 12.32
CA PRO A 65 14.36 5.74 12.56
C PRO A 65 13.10 5.12 13.17
N VAL A 66 12.25 5.97 13.75
CA VAL A 66 10.93 5.56 14.24
C VAL A 66 9.89 5.76 13.15
N ASP A 67 9.16 4.70 12.85
CA ASP A 67 8.08 4.71 11.87
C ASP A 67 6.88 5.53 12.36
N SER A 68 6.31 6.33 11.46
CA SER A 68 5.01 6.96 11.73
C SER A 68 3.85 6.07 11.29
N ILE A 69 2.67 6.32 11.85
CA ILE A 69 1.43 5.68 11.36
C ILE A 69 1.25 5.89 9.85
N ARG A 70 1.63 7.06 9.32
CA ARG A 70 1.53 7.37 7.88
C ARG A 70 2.47 6.53 7.04
N TRP A 71 3.68 6.26 7.54
CA TRP A 71 4.63 5.36 6.90
C TRP A 71 4.08 3.94 6.81
N GLU A 72 3.57 3.43 7.93
CA GLU A 72 2.99 2.08 7.99
C GLU A 72 1.76 1.93 7.10
N LEU A 73 0.88 2.93 7.05
CA LEU A 73 -0.27 2.92 6.15
C LEU A 73 0.13 2.99 4.66
N LEU A 74 1.22 3.70 4.33
CA LEU A 74 1.75 3.71 2.98
C LEU A 74 2.33 2.34 2.60
N ARG A 75 3.13 1.73 3.48
CA ARG A 75 3.68 0.37 3.32
C ARG A 75 2.56 -0.65 3.14
N GLU A 76 1.57 -0.62 4.03
CA GLU A 76 0.40 -1.51 3.98
C GLU A 76 -0.35 -1.38 2.65
N GLY A 77 -0.55 -0.15 2.15
CA GLY A 77 -1.20 0.07 0.86
C GLY A 77 -0.39 -0.44 -0.35
N LEU A 78 0.94 -0.46 -0.25
CA LEU A 78 1.82 -1.06 -1.26
C LEU A 78 1.78 -2.60 -1.19
N GLU A 79 1.75 -3.19 0.01
CA GLU A 79 1.58 -4.63 0.19
C GLU A 79 0.24 -5.13 -0.35
N ASP A 80 -0.83 -4.36 -0.13
CA ASP A 80 -2.14 -4.64 -0.71
C ASP A 80 -2.10 -4.68 -2.25
N ARG A 81 -1.29 -3.82 -2.88
CA ARG A 81 -1.11 -3.84 -4.32
C ARG A 81 -0.44 -5.14 -4.79
N GLU A 82 0.54 -5.64 -4.03
CA GLU A 82 1.22 -6.91 -4.35
C GLU A 82 0.27 -8.12 -4.30
N TYR A 83 -0.78 -8.06 -3.48
CA TYR A 83 -1.84 -9.07 -3.50
C TYR A 83 -2.60 -9.06 -4.83
N PHE A 84 -2.96 -7.88 -5.35
CA PHE A 84 -3.60 -7.78 -6.67
C PHE A 84 -2.66 -8.22 -7.80
N TRP A 85 -1.36 -7.90 -7.70
CA TRP A 85 -0.37 -8.41 -8.65
C TRP A 85 -0.30 -9.93 -8.62
N THR A 86 -0.18 -10.52 -7.44
CA THR A 86 -0.16 -11.98 -7.23
C THR A 86 -1.41 -12.64 -7.79
N LEU A 87 -2.60 -12.09 -7.47
CA LEU A 87 -3.87 -12.59 -7.99
C LEU A 87 -3.90 -12.62 -9.53
N ARG A 88 -3.38 -11.59 -10.21
CA ARG A 88 -3.25 -11.60 -11.67
C ARG A 88 -2.31 -12.69 -12.19
N GLN A 89 -1.19 -12.94 -11.51
CA GLN A 89 -0.25 -13.97 -11.94
C GLN A 89 -0.86 -15.36 -11.83
N VAL A 90 -1.49 -15.67 -10.70
CA VAL A 90 -2.12 -16.97 -10.47
C VAL A 90 -3.33 -17.14 -11.40
N LEU A 91 -4.14 -16.09 -11.60
CA LEU A 91 -5.26 -16.11 -12.54
C LEU A 91 -4.82 -16.46 -13.96
N LYS A 92 -3.75 -15.85 -14.47
CA LYS A 92 -3.19 -16.17 -15.80
C LYS A 92 -2.81 -17.65 -15.92
N ARG A 93 -2.20 -18.22 -14.87
CA ARG A 93 -1.84 -19.65 -14.83
C ARG A 93 -3.08 -20.54 -14.84
N ALA A 94 -4.07 -20.23 -14.01
CA ALA A 94 -5.34 -20.96 -13.96
C ALA A 94 -6.08 -20.93 -15.31
N GLU A 95 -6.10 -19.80 -16.01
CA GLU A 95 -6.73 -19.67 -17.33
C GLU A 95 -6.04 -20.54 -18.40
N VAL A 96 -4.72 -20.72 -18.33
CA VAL A 96 -3.99 -21.64 -19.21
C VAL A 96 -4.37 -23.10 -18.93
N ILE A 97 -4.42 -23.48 -17.66
CA ILE A 97 -4.77 -24.86 -17.24
C ILE A 97 -6.23 -25.18 -17.59
N LEU A 98 -7.14 -24.22 -17.40
CA LEU A 98 -8.56 -24.35 -17.71
C LEU A 98 -8.80 -24.84 -19.14
N ARG A 99 -7.99 -24.41 -20.12
CA ARG A 99 -8.10 -24.82 -21.53
C ARG A 99 -8.02 -26.33 -21.75
N ARG A 100 -7.37 -27.05 -20.84
CA ARG A 100 -7.17 -28.51 -20.90
C ARG A 100 -7.93 -29.26 -19.81
N ALA A 101 -8.53 -28.55 -18.86
CA ALA A 101 -9.24 -29.16 -17.75
C ALA A 101 -10.60 -29.72 -18.21
N THR A 102 -11.00 -30.85 -17.62
CA THR A 102 -12.30 -31.48 -17.84
C THR A 102 -12.93 -31.88 -16.50
N GLY A 103 -14.22 -32.23 -16.52
CA GLY A 103 -14.95 -32.73 -15.36
C GLY A 103 -14.88 -31.80 -14.14
N GLU A 104 -14.69 -32.39 -12.96
CA GLU A 104 -14.68 -31.69 -11.68
C GLU A 104 -13.56 -30.64 -11.59
N ARG A 105 -12.37 -30.91 -12.14
CA ARG A 105 -11.26 -29.95 -12.12
C ARG A 105 -11.62 -28.68 -12.89
N ARG A 106 -12.26 -28.82 -14.05
CA ARG A 106 -12.76 -27.68 -14.83
C ARG A 106 -13.75 -26.86 -14.03
N TYR A 107 -14.73 -27.50 -13.39
CA TYR A 107 -15.72 -26.83 -12.56
C TYR A 107 -15.09 -26.04 -11.41
N ARG A 108 -14.12 -26.63 -10.69
CA ARG A 108 -13.39 -25.94 -9.61
C ARG A 108 -12.61 -24.72 -10.12
N LEU A 109 -11.90 -24.87 -11.24
CA LEU A 109 -11.15 -23.78 -11.88
C LEU A 109 -12.07 -22.63 -12.32
N GLU A 110 -13.20 -22.93 -12.98
CA GLU A 110 -14.15 -21.90 -13.44
C GLU A 110 -14.69 -21.08 -12.26
N ARG A 111 -15.02 -21.73 -11.14
CA ARG A 111 -15.45 -21.04 -9.92
C ARG A 111 -14.36 -20.18 -9.31
N ALA A 112 -13.13 -20.69 -9.20
CA ALA A 112 -12.00 -19.94 -8.66
C ALA A 112 -11.66 -18.71 -9.53
N ILE A 113 -11.66 -18.88 -10.86
CA ILE A 113 -11.46 -17.80 -11.83
C ILE A 113 -12.56 -16.74 -11.71
N ALA A 114 -13.82 -17.15 -11.56
CA ALA A 114 -14.92 -16.20 -11.37
C ALA A 114 -14.75 -15.38 -10.08
N ARG A 115 -14.31 -16.01 -8.99
CA ARG A 115 -14.00 -15.33 -7.72
C ARG A 115 -12.85 -14.33 -7.89
N ALA A 116 -11.76 -14.73 -8.54
CA ALA A 116 -10.62 -13.86 -8.82
C ALA A 116 -11.02 -12.63 -9.65
N ARG A 117 -11.79 -12.82 -10.73
CA ARG A 117 -12.30 -11.73 -11.57
C ARG A 117 -13.21 -10.77 -10.80
N LYS A 118 -13.97 -11.27 -9.81
CA LYS A 118 -14.77 -10.41 -8.91
C LYS A 118 -13.87 -9.61 -7.96
N ALA A 119 -12.87 -10.24 -7.35
CA ALA A 119 -11.92 -9.59 -6.44
C ALA A 119 -11.11 -8.49 -7.14
N LEU A 120 -10.69 -8.69 -8.40
CA LEU A 120 -10.01 -7.68 -9.21
C LEU A 120 -10.84 -6.40 -9.46
N LYS A 121 -12.16 -6.42 -9.22
CA LYS A 121 -13.04 -5.23 -9.34
C LYS A 121 -13.17 -4.43 -8.03
N LEU A 122 -12.63 -4.91 -6.91
CA LEU A 122 -12.71 -4.25 -5.60
C LEU A 122 -12.12 -2.83 -5.57
N PRO A 123 -10.98 -2.52 -6.24
CA PRO A 123 -10.42 -1.17 -6.21
C PRO A 123 -11.40 -0.08 -6.67
N SER A 124 -12.20 -0.36 -7.70
CA SER A 124 -13.22 0.57 -8.21
C SER A 124 -14.42 0.72 -7.27
N LYS A 125 -14.67 -0.26 -6.40
CA LYS A 125 -15.72 -0.18 -5.37
C LYS A 125 -15.27 0.59 -4.13
N LEU A 126 -13.99 0.46 -3.77
CA LEU A 126 -13.42 1.13 -2.61
C LEU A 126 -13.10 2.60 -2.89
N ALA A 127 -12.79 2.95 -4.13
CA ALA A 127 -12.45 4.32 -4.50
C ALA A 127 -13.19 4.77 -5.75
N LYS A 128 -14.00 5.83 -5.61
CA LYS A 128 -14.74 6.44 -6.73
C LYS A 128 -13.88 7.42 -7.53
N SER A 129 -13.03 8.19 -6.86
CA SER A 129 -12.09 9.14 -7.50
C SER A 129 -10.86 9.36 -6.63
N LEU A 130 -9.90 10.17 -7.11
CA LEU A 130 -8.72 10.61 -6.34
C LEU A 130 -9.07 11.33 -5.03
N THR A 131 -10.26 11.92 -4.96
CA THR A 131 -10.73 12.74 -3.82
C THR A 131 -11.89 12.11 -3.06
N GLU A 132 -12.50 11.03 -3.59
CA GLU A 132 -13.62 10.32 -2.98
C GLU A 132 -13.34 8.81 -2.90
N TRP A 133 -13.17 8.33 -1.66
CA TRP A 133 -12.91 6.93 -1.35
C TRP A 133 -13.59 6.50 -0.05
N ASN A 134 -13.71 5.19 0.14
CA ASN A 134 -14.25 4.58 1.34
C ASN A 134 -13.32 4.82 2.54
N ARG A 135 -13.85 5.43 3.60
CA ARG A 135 -13.12 5.77 4.82
C ARG A 135 -13.30 4.77 5.96
N ASP A 136 -14.08 3.70 5.79
CA ASP A 136 -14.18 2.59 6.74
C ASP A 136 -12.95 1.67 6.63
N PRO A 137 -12.05 1.62 7.63
CA PRO A 137 -10.88 0.75 7.58
C PRO A 137 -11.28 -0.73 7.46
N LYS A 138 -12.42 -1.13 8.05
CA LYS A 138 -12.88 -2.52 7.97
C LYS A 138 -13.25 -2.91 6.54
N ALA A 139 -13.69 -1.96 5.70
CA ALA A 139 -13.95 -2.22 4.29
C ALA A 139 -12.67 -2.56 3.52
N ILE A 140 -11.55 -1.91 3.86
CA ILE A 140 -10.23 -2.20 3.29
C ILE A 140 -9.77 -3.59 3.71
N TYR A 141 -9.85 -3.92 5.01
CA TYR A 141 -9.47 -5.25 5.51
C TYR A 141 -10.29 -6.38 4.93
N ARG A 142 -11.62 -6.19 4.77
CA ARG A 142 -12.47 -7.17 4.08
C ARG A 142 -12.02 -7.38 2.64
N ALA A 143 -11.71 -6.30 1.91
CA ALA A 143 -11.25 -6.41 0.53
C ALA A 143 -9.89 -7.12 0.41
N ARG A 144 -8.94 -6.83 1.31
CA ARG A 144 -7.66 -7.55 1.40
C ARG A 144 -7.90 -9.06 1.55
N ASN A 145 -8.75 -9.44 2.51
CA ASN A 145 -9.10 -10.83 2.74
C ASN A 145 -9.80 -11.47 1.52
N GLU A 146 -10.69 -10.74 0.83
CA GLU A 146 -11.34 -11.22 -0.39
C GLU A 146 -10.33 -11.52 -1.51
N VAL A 147 -9.30 -10.68 -1.68
CA VAL A 147 -8.22 -10.91 -2.64
C VAL A 147 -7.37 -12.11 -2.22
N ALA A 148 -6.98 -12.19 -0.95
CA ALA A 148 -6.20 -13.32 -0.41
C ALA A 148 -6.92 -14.65 -0.63
N MET A 149 -8.19 -14.74 -0.23
CA MET A 149 -8.99 -15.96 -0.44
C MET A 149 -9.18 -16.29 -1.93
N ALA A 150 -9.17 -15.31 -2.82
CA ALA A 150 -9.23 -15.57 -4.26
C ALA A 150 -7.90 -16.13 -4.80
N ILE A 151 -6.76 -15.71 -4.25
CA ILE A 151 -5.44 -16.29 -4.55
C ILE A 151 -5.42 -17.75 -4.11
N GLU A 152 -5.78 -18.04 -2.86
CA GLU A 152 -5.80 -19.40 -2.32
C GLU A 152 -6.74 -20.31 -3.11
N ALA A 153 -7.97 -19.86 -3.40
CA ALA A 153 -8.92 -20.64 -4.18
C ALA A 153 -8.42 -20.98 -5.59
N LEU A 154 -7.59 -20.13 -6.20
CA LEU A 154 -6.95 -20.45 -7.48
C LEU A 154 -5.81 -21.45 -7.30
N ASN A 155 -4.96 -21.27 -6.28
CA ASN A 155 -3.86 -22.19 -6.00
C ASN A 155 -4.35 -23.61 -5.70
N GLU A 156 -5.47 -23.76 -4.96
CA GLU A 156 -6.10 -25.07 -4.68
C GLU A 156 -6.74 -25.72 -5.91
N ALA A 157 -7.14 -24.91 -6.91
CA ALA A 157 -7.83 -25.39 -8.11
C ALA A 157 -6.86 -25.74 -9.26
N ILE A 158 -5.64 -25.19 -9.23
CA ILE A 158 -4.54 -25.44 -10.18
C ILE A 158 -3.97 -26.83 -9.97
#